data_AF-A0A7C7TI38-F1
#
_entry.id   AF-A0A7C7TI38-F1
#
_cell.length_a   1.000
_cell.length_b   1.000
_cell.length_c   1.000
_cell.angle_alpha   90.00
_cell.angle_beta   90.00
_cell.angle_gamma   90.00
#
_symmetry.space_group_name_H-M   'P 1'
#
loop_
_entity.id
_entity.type
_entity.pdbx_description
1 polymer ?
#
loop_
_entity_poly.entity_id
_entity_poly.type
_entity_poly.pdbx_seq_one_letter_code
_entity_poly.pdbx_strand_id
1 'polypeptide(L)' 'MGAFSELQQREFAMKNEGFRAVKHQSFVGVGYFDQVQNTIAGGESSTVALKDSTEAEQFHPEQEGREAAVA' A
#
# COMPACT_ATOMS: atom_id res chain seq x y z
N MET A 1 -14.15 -15.31 5.65
CA MET A 1 -13.01 -14.36 5.74
C MET A 1 -11.70 -15.01 6.21
N GLY A 2 -11.69 -16.13 6.95
CA GLY A 2 -10.45 -16.77 7.42
C GLY A 2 -9.41 -17.05 6.32
N ALA A 3 -9.80 -17.74 5.25
CA ALA A 3 -8.88 -18.06 4.15
C ALA A 3 -8.29 -16.81 3.44
N PHE A 4 -9.04 -15.72 3.33
CA PHE A 4 -8.55 -14.48 2.73
C PHE A 4 -7.57 -13.76 3.68
N SER A 5 -7.86 -13.77 4.98
CA SER A 5 -6.95 -13.26 6.00
C SER A 5 -5.63 -14.05 6.02
N GLU A 6 -5.69 -15.37 5.90
CA GLU A 6 -4.48 -16.21 5.82
C GLU A 6 -3.64 -15.89 4.57
N LEU A 7 -4.28 -15.66 3.43
CA LEU A 7 -3.59 -15.21 2.22
C LEU A 7 -2.89 -13.87 2.45
N GLN A 8 -3.59 -12.89 3.00
CA GLN A 8 -3.03 -11.57 3.29
C GLN A 8 -1.83 -11.65 4.25
N GLN A 9 -1.90 -12.49 5.28
CA GLN A 9 -0.79 -12.72 6.21
C GLN A 9 0.43 -13.33 5.53
N ARG A 10 0.23 -14.26 4.59
CA ARG A 10 1.32 -14.79 3.76
C ARG A 10 1.93 -13.70 2.87
N GLU A 11 1.11 -12.82 2.29
CA GLU A 11 1.58 -11.68 1.49
C GLU A 11 2.43 -10.70 2.32
N PHE A 12 2.05 -10.43 3.57
CA PHE A 12 2.87 -9.64 4.50
C PHE A 12 4.21 -10.32 4.80
N ALA A 13 4.22 -11.62 5.08
CA ALA A 13 5.42 -12.37 5.38
C ALA A 13 6.45 -12.37 4.22
N MET A 14 5.97 -12.51 2.97
CA MET A 14 6.81 -12.51 1.77
C MET A 14 7.42 -11.13 1.44
N LYS A 15 7.04 -10.06 2.16
CA LYS A 15 7.59 -8.72 1.90
C LYS A 15 9.11 -8.64 2.10
N ASN A 16 9.63 -9.37 3.09
CA ASN A 16 11.08 -9.49 3.33
C ASN A 16 11.82 -10.19 2.17
N GLU A 17 11.09 -10.96 1.37
CA GLU A 17 11.58 -11.62 0.16
C GLU A 17 11.41 -10.75 -1.10
N GLY A 18 10.91 -9.52 -0.94
CA GLY A 18 10.72 -8.56 -2.03
C GLY A 18 9.31 -8.55 -2.63
N PHE A 19 8.33 -9.23 -2.02
CA PHE A 19 6.93 -9.11 -2.43
C PHE A 19 6.40 -7.70 -2.15
N ARG A 20 5.71 -7.10 -3.13
CA ARG A 20 5.24 -5.69 -3.06
C ARG A 20 3.76 -5.49 -3.29
N ALA A 21 3.03 -6.48 -3.80
CA ALA A 21 1.64 -6.31 -4.22
C ALA A 21 0.65 -6.18 -3.06
N VAL A 22 1.09 -6.41 -1.81
CA VAL A 22 0.28 -6.19 -0.61
C VAL A 22 -0.20 -4.73 -0.49
N LYS A 23 0.63 -3.77 -0.95
CA LYS A 23 0.24 -2.38 -1.21
C LYS A 23 -0.20 -2.23 -2.65
N HIS A 24 -1.39 -2.74 -2.94
CA HIS A 24 -1.87 -2.91 -4.31
C HIS A 24 -2.09 -1.59 -5.06
N GLN A 25 -2.48 -0.50 -4.38
CA GLN A 25 -2.65 0.83 -5.00
C GLN A 25 -1.30 1.34 -5.50
N SER A 26 -0.28 1.29 -4.64
CA SER A 26 1.09 1.64 -5.01
C SER A 26 1.64 0.72 -6.10
N PHE A 27 1.36 -0.59 -6.02
CA PHE A 27 1.85 -1.60 -6.97
C PHE A 27 1.34 -1.37 -8.40
N VAL A 28 0.08 -0.95 -8.55
CA VAL A 28 -0.50 -0.62 -9.87
C VAL A 28 -0.22 0.81 -10.32
N GLY A 29 0.59 1.57 -9.56
CA GLY A 29 1.09 2.86 -9.98
C GLY A 29 0.21 4.05 -9.61
N VAL A 30 -0.70 3.94 -8.63
CA VAL A 30 -1.53 5.08 -8.19
C VAL A 30 -0.65 6.29 -7.84
N GLY A 31 0.43 6.10 -7.07
CA GLY A 31 1.37 7.19 -6.76
C GLY A 31 2.09 7.78 -7.98
N TYR A 32 2.31 6.98 -9.04
CA TYR A 32 2.88 7.48 -10.29
C TYR A 32 1.88 8.39 -11.01
N PHE A 33 0.61 7.99 -11.11
CA PHE A 33 -0.41 8.81 -11.75
C PHE A 33 -0.77 10.06 -10.92
N ASP A 34 -0.69 10.00 -9.59
CA ASP A 34 -0.79 11.18 -8.74
C ASP A 34 0.33 12.20 -9.03
N GLN A 35 1.56 11.74 -9.26
CA GLN A 35 2.66 12.62 -9.66
C GLN A 35 2.45 13.23 -11.05
N VAL A 36 1.95 12.44 -12.01
CA VAL A 36 1.58 12.96 -13.33
C VAL A 36 0.49 14.03 -13.19
N GLN A 37 -0.56 13.76 -12.42
CA GLN A 37 -1.66 14.70 -12.18
C GLN A 37 -1.15 16.00 -11.53
N ASN A 38 -0.33 15.89 -10.49
CA ASN A 38 0.29 17.05 -9.84
C ASN A 38 1.20 17.84 -10.78
N THR A 39 1.96 17.17 -11.66
CA THR A 39 2.81 17.84 -12.65
C THR A 39 1.96 18.69 -13.61
N ILE A 40 0.81 18.17 -14.06
CA ILE A 40 -0.12 18.89 -14.93
C ILE A 40 -0.77 20.06 -14.18
N ALA A 41 -1.13 19.87 -12.92
CA ALA A 41 -1.81 20.85 -12.09
C ALA A 41 -0.87 21.88 -11.42
N GLY A 42 0.42 21.93 -11.77
CA GLY A 42 1.38 22.85 -11.15
C GLY A 42 1.61 22.61 -9.66
N GLY A 43 1.36 21.39 -9.18
CA GLY A 43 1.47 21.00 -7.77
C GLY A 43 0.23 21.26 -6.91
N GLU A 44 -0.86 21.76 -7.49
CA GLU A 44 -2.08 22.14 -6.75
C GLU A 44 -3.26 21.17 -6.95
N SER A 45 -3.00 19.88 -7.26
CA SER A 45 -4.09 18.90 -7.40
C SER A 45 -4.73 18.60 -6.04
N SER A 46 -6.04 18.79 -5.94
CA SER A 46 -6.85 18.45 -4.78
C SER A 46 -7.46 17.04 -4.83
N THR A 47 -7.25 16.32 -5.93
CA THR A 47 -7.91 15.03 -6.20
C THR A 47 -6.91 13.88 -6.40
N VAL A 48 -5.74 13.98 -5.79
CA VAL A 48 -4.77 12.87 -5.72
C VAL A 48 -5.38 11.69 -4.96
N ALA A 49 -5.08 10.47 -5.40
CA ALA A 49 -5.75 9.28 -4.90
C ALA A 49 -5.05 8.66 -3.68
N LEU A 50 -3.72 8.69 -3.60
CA LEU A 50 -2.98 7.92 -2.61
C LEU A 50 -3.05 8.53 -1.20
N LYS A 51 -3.01 9.86 -1.10
CA LYS A 51 -2.83 10.63 0.15
C LYS A 51 -3.82 10.25 1.26
N ASP A 52 -5.10 10.13 0.90
CA ASP A 52 -6.20 9.89 1.85
C ASP A 52 -6.81 8.49 1.62
N SER A 53 -6.01 7.54 1.13
CA SER A 53 -6.44 6.15 0.88
C SER A 53 -6.30 5.27 2.13
N THR A 54 -7.10 4.20 2.22
CA THR A 54 -6.95 3.21 3.29
C THR A 54 -5.58 2.52 3.26
N GLU A 55 -4.92 2.43 2.10
CA GLU A 55 -3.55 1.94 1.99
C GLU A 55 -2.56 2.86 2.73
N ALA A 56 -2.75 4.18 2.62
CA ALA A 56 -1.93 5.16 3.36
C ALA A 56 -2.19 5.11 4.88
N GLU A 57 -3.43 4.85 5.29
CA GLU A 57 -3.85 4.83 6.71
C GLU A 57 -3.62 3.49 7.44
N GLN A 58 -3.55 2.37 6.73
CA GLN A 58 -3.60 1.03 7.34
C GLN A 58 -2.37 0.16 7.05
N PHE A 59 -1.52 0.53 6.08
CA PHE A 59 -0.36 -0.27 5.69
C PHE A 59 0.95 0.44 6.05
N HIS A 60 1.24 0.52 7.35
CA HIS A 60 2.44 1.18 7.89
C HIS A 60 3.58 0.18 8.18
N PRO A 61 4.85 0.58 7.99
CA PRO A 61 6.01 -0.30 8.27
C PRO A 61 6.07 -0.82 9.72
N GLU A 62 5.52 -0.08 10.69
CA GLU A 62 5.58 -0.45 12.11
C GLU A 62 4.55 -1.52 12.52
N GLN A 63 3.44 -1.63 11.79
CA GLN A 63 2.40 -2.64 12.05
C GLN A 63 2.76 -4.00 11.43
N GLU A 64 3.55 -3.99 10.35
CA GLU A 64 3.93 -5.16 9.56
C GLU A 64 4.93 -6.10 10.28
N GLY A 65 5.81 -5.57 11.15
CA GLY A 65 6.75 -6.37 11.93
C GLY A 65 6.13 -7.07 13.14
N ARG A 66 4.99 -6.57 13.62
CA ARG A 66 4.30 -7.13 14.79
C ARG A 66 3.42 -8.33 14.43
N GLU A 67 2.90 -8.40 13.21
CA GLU A 67 2.10 -9.54 12.74
C GLU A 67 2.97 -10.76 12.37
N ALA A 68 4.15 -10.54 11.78
CA ALA A 68 5.12 -11.60 11.50
C ALA A 68 5.66 -12.31 12.77
N ALA A 69 5.56 -11.68 13.94
CA ALA A 69 5.99 -12.25 15.22
C ALA A 69 4.89 -13.07 15.93
N VAL A 70 3.65 -13.03 15.44
CA VAL A 70 2.48 -13.68 16.06
C VAL A 70 1.98 -14.89 15.23
N ALA A 71 2.49 -15.06 14.00
CA ALA A 71 2.28 -16.22 13.14
C ALA A 71 3.36 -17.30 13.36
#